data_AF-A0A7K8KFK6-F1
#
_entry.id   AF-A0A7K8KFK6-F1
#
_cell.length_a   1.000
_cell.length_b   1.000
_cell.length_c   1.000
_cell.angle_alpha   90.00
_cell.angle_beta   90.00
_cell.angle_gamma   90.00
#
_symmetry.space_group_name_H-M   'P 1'
#
loop_
_entity.id
_entity.type
_entity.pdbx_description
1 polymer ?
#
loop_
_entity_poly.entity_id
_entity_poly.type
_entity_poly.pdbx_seq_one_letter_code
_entity_poly.pdbx_strand_id
1 'polypeptide(L)'
;FQETLIDWCDEKELNLILTTGGTGFAPRDVTPEATKEVIEREAPGMALAMLMGSLNVTPLGMLSRPVCGIRGKTLIINLPGSKKGSQECFQFILPALPHAIDLLRDAIVKVKEVHDELEDLPSPPPPLSPPPTTSPHKQTEDKGVQCEEEEEEKKDSGVASTEDSSSSHITAAAIAAKIPDSIISRGVQVLPRDTASLSTTPSESPRAQATSRLSTASCPTPKVQSRCSSKENILRASHSAVDITKVARRHRMSPFPLTSMDKAFITVLEMTPVLGTEIINYRDGMGRVLAQDVYAKDNLPPFPASVKDGYAVRAADGPGDRFIIGESQAGEQPTQTVMPGQVMRVTTGAPIPCGADAVVQVEDTELIRESDDGTEELEVRILVQARPGQDIRPIGHDIKRGECVLAKGTHMGPSEIGLLATVGVTEVEVNKFPVVAVMSTGNELLNPEDDLLPGKIRDSNRSTLLATIQEHGYPTINLGIVGD
;
A
#
# COMPACT_ATOMS: atom_id res chain seq x y z
N PHE A 1 -1.99 -10.65 18.06
CA PHE A 1 -1.10 -10.29 16.94
C PHE A 1 -0.62 -11.53 16.21
N GLN A 2 0.15 -12.43 16.86
CA GLN A 2 0.62 -13.68 16.23
C GLN A 2 -0.52 -14.57 15.73
N GLU A 3 -1.52 -14.84 16.58
CA GLU A 3 -2.72 -15.61 16.19
C GLU A 3 -3.44 -14.99 14.98
N THR A 4 -3.47 -13.67 14.89
CA THR A 4 -4.06 -12.95 13.75
C THR A 4 -3.26 -13.15 12.47
N LEU A 5 -1.92 -13.12 12.55
CA LEU A 5 -1.08 -13.40 11.39
C LEU A 5 -1.26 -14.86 10.93
N ILE A 6 -1.36 -15.80 11.87
CA ILE A 6 -1.62 -17.22 11.59
C ILE A 6 -2.98 -17.39 10.89
N ASP A 7 -4.06 -16.85 11.46
CA ASP A 7 -5.41 -16.87 10.84
C ASP A 7 -5.41 -16.29 9.42
N TRP A 8 -4.73 -15.17 9.21
CA TRP A 8 -4.70 -14.52 7.90
C TRP A 8 -3.90 -15.29 6.85
N CYS A 9 -2.85 -15.98 7.27
CA CYS A 9 -2.06 -16.83 6.39
C CYS A 9 -2.78 -18.15 6.10
N ASP A 10 -3.32 -18.80 7.12
CA ASP A 10 -3.72 -20.21 7.06
C ASP A 10 -5.22 -20.36 6.73
N GLU A 11 -6.08 -19.50 7.28
CA GLU A 11 -7.53 -19.59 7.11
C GLU A 11 -8.03 -18.65 6.01
N LYS A 12 -7.47 -17.43 5.92
CA LYS A 12 -7.88 -16.43 4.91
C LYS A 12 -7.06 -16.47 3.63
N GLU A 13 -5.97 -17.21 3.61
CA GLU A 13 -5.07 -17.39 2.47
C GLU A 13 -4.67 -16.06 1.80
N LEU A 14 -4.39 -15.02 2.60
CA LEU A 14 -3.98 -13.71 2.08
C LEU A 14 -2.66 -13.83 1.30
N ASN A 15 -2.45 -12.97 0.30
CA ASN A 15 -1.24 -13.05 -0.53
C ASN A 15 -0.09 -12.21 0.04
N LEU A 16 -0.43 -11.07 0.65
CA LEU A 16 0.50 -10.14 1.23
C LEU A 16 -0.08 -9.57 2.52
N ILE A 17 0.69 -9.61 3.60
CA ILE A 17 0.37 -8.96 4.86
C ILE A 17 1.41 -7.87 5.11
N LEU A 18 0.92 -6.63 5.27
CA LEU A 18 1.72 -5.48 5.64
C LEU A 18 1.36 -5.08 7.06
N THR A 19 2.35 -5.06 7.96
CA THR A 19 2.17 -4.48 9.29
C THR A 19 2.87 -3.13 9.34
N THR A 20 2.36 -2.22 10.17
CA THR A 20 2.98 -0.91 10.37
C THR A 20 3.26 -0.70 11.85
N GLY A 21 4.45 -0.19 12.17
CA GLY A 21 4.84 0.13 13.54
C GLY A 21 5.42 -1.03 14.34
N GLY A 22 5.97 -0.70 15.50
CA GLY A 22 6.59 -1.67 16.41
C GLY A 22 7.92 -2.24 15.92
N THR A 23 8.58 -1.61 14.94
CA THR A 23 9.88 -2.04 14.39
C THR A 23 11.08 -1.31 14.99
N GLY A 24 10.87 -0.33 15.87
CA GLY A 24 11.93 0.47 16.48
C GLY A 24 12.67 -0.26 17.62
N PHE A 25 13.39 0.50 18.45
CA PHE A 25 14.14 -0.01 19.60
C PHE A 25 13.41 0.17 20.94
N ALA A 26 12.22 0.77 20.96
CA ALA A 26 11.51 0.97 22.22
C ALA A 26 11.09 -0.38 22.82
N PRO A 27 10.96 -0.53 24.15
CA PRO A 27 10.53 -1.79 24.77
C PRO A 27 9.19 -2.33 24.26
N ARG A 28 8.32 -1.44 23.77
CA ARG A 28 7.03 -1.78 23.14
C ARG A 28 7.13 -2.25 21.68
N ASP A 29 8.27 -2.02 21.03
CA ASP A 29 8.48 -2.37 19.62
C ASP A 29 8.82 -3.85 19.50
N VAL A 30 7.79 -4.71 19.43
CA VAL A 30 7.94 -6.18 19.42
C VAL A 30 7.44 -6.83 18.11
N THR A 31 7.11 -6.03 17.09
CA THR A 31 6.57 -6.54 15.82
C THR A 31 7.53 -7.50 15.11
N PRO A 32 8.85 -7.25 15.04
CA PRO A 32 9.82 -8.15 14.41
C PRO A 32 9.89 -9.53 15.09
N GLU A 33 9.97 -9.55 16.42
CA GLU A 33 9.99 -10.77 17.24
C GLU A 33 8.73 -11.60 17.00
N ALA A 34 7.57 -10.95 17.09
CA ALA A 34 6.31 -11.63 16.91
C ALA A 34 6.11 -12.13 15.46
N THR A 35 6.67 -11.44 14.47
CA THR A 35 6.65 -11.92 13.07
C THR A 35 7.60 -13.10 12.88
N LYS A 36 8.80 -13.08 13.48
CA LYS A 36 9.77 -14.18 13.43
C LYS A 36 9.23 -15.48 14.00
N GLU A 37 8.40 -15.42 15.03
CA GLU A 37 7.75 -16.61 15.60
C GLU A 37 6.67 -17.22 14.70
N VAL A 38 6.12 -16.45 13.75
CA VAL A 38 5.01 -16.89 12.87
C VAL A 38 5.51 -17.39 11.51
N ILE A 39 6.58 -16.79 10.97
CA ILE A 39 7.12 -17.12 9.66
C ILE A 39 7.83 -18.48 9.67
N GLU A 40 7.70 -19.21 8.56
CA GLU A 40 8.38 -20.49 8.34
C GLU A 40 9.74 -20.29 7.66
N ARG A 41 9.86 -19.23 6.84
CA ARG A 41 11.08 -18.87 6.12
C ARG A 41 11.28 -17.35 6.16
N GLU A 42 12.51 -16.92 6.44
CA GLU A 42 12.86 -15.50 6.37
C GLU A 42 13.07 -15.04 4.91
N ALA A 43 12.71 -13.79 4.63
CA ALA A 43 12.97 -13.09 3.37
C ALA A 43 13.91 -11.89 3.61
N PRO A 44 15.17 -12.12 4.05
CA PRO A 44 16.06 -11.07 4.53
C PRO A 44 16.42 -10.05 3.45
N GLY A 45 16.40 -10.43 2.16
CA GLY A 45 16.69 -9.52 1.05
C GLY A 45 15.72 -8.33 0.98
N MET A 46 14.43 -8.54 1.27
CA MET A 46 13.45 -7.44 1.29
C MET A 46 13.64 -6.52 2.50
N ALA A 47 13.94 -7.09 3.67
CA ALA A 47 14.26 -6.33 4.86
C ALA A 47 15.53 -5.47 4.64
N LEU A 48 16.55 -6.04 4.01
CA LEU A 48 17.78 -5.34 3.66
C LEU A 48 17.54 -4.22 2.65
N ALA A 49 16.73 -4.46 1.61
CA ALA A 49 16.39 -3.44 0.62
C ALA A 49 15.69 -2.23 1.25
N MET A 50 14.72 -2.47 2.15
CA MET A 50 14.07 -1.40 2.91
C MET A 50 15.06 -0.63 3.78
N LEU A 51 15.98 -1.33 4.45
CA LEU A 51 16.94 -0.71 5.36
C LEU A 51 18.00 0.11 4.60
N MET A 52 18.53 -0.42 3.49
CA MET A 52 19.43 0.31 2.59
C MET A 52 18.76 1.53 1.98
N GLY A 53 17.52 1.40 1.48
CA GLY A 53 16.75 2.52 0.96
C GLY A 53 16.51 3.59 2.02
N SER A 54 16.15 3.18 3.24
CA SER A 54 15.92 4.11 4.36
C SER A 54 17.19 4.86 4.75
N LEU A 55 18.36 4.21 4.74
CA LEU A 55 19.64 4.84 5.06
C LEU A 55 20.06 5.91 4.05
N ASN A 56 19.62 5.80 2.79
CA ASN A 56 19.83 6.84 1.78
C ASN A 56 18.97 8.09 2.02
N VAL A 57 17.87 7.96 2.77
CA VAL A 57 16.94 9.05 3.08
C VAL A 57 17.28 9.69 4.43
N THR A 58 17.56 8.88 5.44
CA THR A 58 17.82 9.35 6.80
C THR A 58 18.74 8.39 7.57
N PRO A 59 19.72 8.91 8.32
CA PRO A 59 20.55 8.08 9.18
C PRO A 59 19.71 7.36 10.25
N LEU A 60 18.56 7.91 10.63
CA LEU A 60 17.65 7.28 11.61
C LEU A 60 17.04 5.96 11.12
N GLY A 61 17.13 5.65 9.82
CA GLY A 61 16.70 4.37 9.27
C GLY A 61 17.39 3.16 9.94
N MET A 62 18.60 3.34 10.49
CA MET A 62 19.32 2.28 11.22
C MET A 62 18.62 1.81 12.50
N LEU A 63 17.66 2.59 13.02
CA LEU A 63 16.93 2.29 14.24
C LEU A 63 15.68 1.40 13.98
N SER A 64 15.42 1.04 12.73
CA SER A 64 14.35 0.12 12.36
C SER A 64 14.88 -1.31 12.25
N ARG A 65 14.09 -2.29 12.71
CA ARG A 65 14.38 -3.73 12.67
C ARG A 65 13.34 -4.44 11.80
N PRO A 66 13.20 -4.09 10.51
CA PRO A 66 12.18 -4.71 9.67
C PRO A 66 12.42 -6.21 9.55
N VAL A 67 11.35 -6.99 9.66
CA VAL A 67 11.35 -8.43 9.34
C VAL A 67 10.41 -8.65 8.17
N CYS A 68 10.90 -9.45 7.21
CA CYS A 68 10.11 -9.96 6.11
C CYS A 68 10.24 -11.48 6.14
N GLY A 69 9.14 -12.19 5.91
CA GLY A 69 9.16 -13.64 5.88
C GLY A 69 7.91 -14.22 5.27
N ILE A 70 7.90 -15.54 5.14
CA ILE A 70 6.90 -16.31 4.43
C ILE A 70 6.29 -17.32 5.40
N ARG A 71 4.96 -17.43 5.37
CA ARG A 71 4.19 -18.50 5.99
C ARG A 71 3.23 -19.08 4.97
N GLY A 72 3.33 -20.37 4.67
CA GLY A 72 2.57 -20.99 3.59
C GLY A 72 2.79 -20.27 2.25
N LYS A 73 1.72 -19.73 1.67
CA LYS A 73 1.74 -18.94 0.42
C LYS A 73 1.61 -17.42 0.64
N THR A 74 1.80 -16.97 1.88
CA THR A 74 1.65 -15.56 2.27
C THR A 74 3.01 -14.92 2.51
N LEU A 75 3.23 -13.74 1.92
CA LEU A 75 4.37 -12.89 2.25
C LEU A 75 3.98 -11.91 3.37
N ILE A 76 4.80 -11.82 4.43
CA ILE A 76 4.59 -10.91 5.57
C ILE A 76 5.74 -9.90 5.61
N ILE A 77 5.41 -8.61 5.70
CA ILE A 77 6.39 -7.51 5.69
C ILE A 77 6.08 -6.53 6.81
N ASN A 78 7.05 -6.27 7.67
CA ASN A 78 6.94 -5.24 8.70
C ASN A 78 7.47 -3.89 8.20
N LEU A 79 6.59 -2.91 8.11
CA LEU A 79 6.91 -1.53 7.76
C LEU A 79 7.05 -0.68 9.04
N PRO A 80 7.83 0.42 8.98
CA PRO A 80 7.90 1.40 10.06
C PRO A 80 6.52 1.97 10.43
N GLY A 81 6.39 2.57 11.62
CA GLY A 81 5.13 3.16 12.09
C GLY A 81 4.85 4.58 11.58
N SER A 82 5.89 5.31 11.16
CA SER A 82 5.69 6.66 10.62
C SER A 82 5.15 6.58 9.19
N LYS A 83 4.12 7.38 8.86
CA LYS A 83 3.51 7.43 7.52
C LYS A 83 4.56 7.54 6.41
N LYS A 84 5.52 8.47 6.59
CA LYS A 84 6.62 8.68 5.65
C LYS A 84 7.51 7.44 5.51
N GLY A 85 7.93 6.86 6.64
CA GLY A 85 8.80 5.67 6.64
C GLY A 85 8.12 4.44 6.03
N SER A 86 6.82 4.22 6.29
CA SER A 86 6.08 3.12 5.67
C SER A 86 5.99 3.28 4.15
N GLN A 87 5.70 4.51 3.66
CA GLN A 87 5.61 4.81 2.23
C GLN A 87 6.95 4.61 1.51
N GLU A 88 8.03 5.13 2.08
CA GLU A 88 9.38 4.98 1.52
C GLU A 88 9.82 3.51 1.49
N CYS A 89 9.70 2.81 2.62
CA CYS A 89 10.03 1.39 2.69
C CYS A 89 9.26 0.55 1.69
N PHE A 90 7.94 0.77 1.57
CA PHE A 90 7.12 0.07 0.61
C PHE A 90 7.57 0.34 -0.83
N GLN A 91 7.94 1.58 -1.16
CA GLN A 91 8.42 1.95 -2.49
C GLN A 91 9.73 1.23 -2.86
N PHE A 92 10.62 0.97 -1.91
CA PHE A 92 11.89 0.28 -2.16
C PHE A 92 11.73 -1.20 -2.52
N ILE A 93 10.65 -1.84 -2.05
CA ILE A 93 10.37 -3.25 -2.30
C ILE A 93 9.30 -3.48 -3.36
N LEU A 94 8.55 -2.43 -3.72
CA LEU A 94 7.46 -2.50 -4.70
C LEU A 94 7.84 -3.19 -6.02
N PRO A 95 9.03 -2.96 -6.61
CA PRO A 95 9.40 -3.62 -7.87
C PRO A 95 9.49 -5.16 -7.75
N ALA A 96 9.81 -5.69 -6.57
CA ALA A 96 9.98 -7.12 -6.37
C ALA A 96 8.70 -7.82 -5.86
N LEU A 97 7.74 -7.07 -5.34
CA LEU A 97 6.53 -7.60 -4.73
C LEU A 97 5.66 -8.46 -5.66
N PRO A 98 5.35 -8.05 -6.92
CA PRO A 98 4.50 -8.84 -7.80
C PRO A 98 5.10 -10.22 -8.08
N HIS A 99 6.39 -10.26 -8.41
CA HIS A 99 7.10 -11.49 -8.70
C HIS A 99 7.21 -12.40 -7.48
N ALA A 100 7.49 -11.84 -6.29
CA ALA A 100 7.55 -12.60 -5.05
C ALA A 100 6.21 -13.28 -4.72
N ILE A 101 5.09 -12.58 -4.93
CA ILE A 101 3.75 -13.14 -4.73
C ILE A 101 3.45 -14.24 -5.76
N ASP A 102 3.76 -14.01 -7.03
CA ASP A 102 3.54 -15.01 -8.09
C ASP A 102 4.36 -16.30 -7.86
N LEU A 103 5.60 -16.16 -7.36
CA LEU A 103 6.45 -17.28 -6.95
C LEU A 103 5.83 -18.11 -5.83
N LEU A 104 5.31 -17.47 -4.78
CA LEU A 104 4.67 -18.16 -3.65
C LEU A 104 3.36 -18.86 -4.04
N ARG A 105 2.73 -18.43 -5.12
CA ARG A 105 1.46 -18.98 -5.61
C ARG A 105 1.61 -20.05 -6.68
N ASP A 106 2.85 -20.42 -7.03
CA ASP A 106 3.13 -21.36 -8.12
C ASP A 106 2.52 -20.91 -9.46
N ALA A 107 2.52 -19.60 -9.73
CA ALA A 107 2.03 -19.04 -11.00
C ALA A 107 3.08 -19.22 -12.12
N ILE A 108 3.32 -20.48 -12.52
CA ILE A 108 4.43 -20.93 -13.39
C ILE A 108 4.57 -20.11 -14.68
N VAL A 109 3.46 -19.66 -15.28
CA VAL A 109 3.48 -18.87 -16.53
C VAL A 109 4.09 -17.49 -16.33
N LYS A 110 3.66 -16.77 -15.28
CA LYS A 110 4.13 -15.39 -14.99
C LYS A 110 5.56 -15.36 -14.46
N VAL A 111 5.96 -16.40 -13.73
CA VAL A 111 7.33 -16.52 -13.22
C VAL A 111 8.32 -16.66 -14.37
N LYS A 112 7.96 -17.42 -15.41
CA LYS A 112 8.83 -17.65 -16.58
C LYS A 112 9.04 -16.37 -17.40
N GLU A 113 7.99 -15.58 -17.61
CA GLU A 113 8.06 -14.29 -18.31
C GLU A 113 9.03 -13.32 -17.63
N VAL A 114 9.03 -13.22 -16.29
CA VAL A 114 9.95 -12.35 -15.55
C VAL A 114 11.40 -12.85 -15.58
N HIS A 115 11.62 -14.17 -15.57
CA HIS A 115 12.99 -14.71 -15.71
C HIS A 115 13.55 -14.46 -17.10
N ASP A 116 12.73 -14.62 -18.15
CA ASP A 116 13.11 -14.33 -19.54
C ASP A 116 13.45 -12.83 -19.70
N GLU A 117 12.71 -11.90 -19.06
CA GLU A 117 13.01 -10.46 -19.07
C GLU A 117 14.28 -10.07 -18.28
N LEU A 118 14.62 -10.81 -17.21
CA LEU A 118 15.82 -10.56 -16.41
C LEU A 118 17.09 -11.17 -17.01
N GLU A 119 16.98 -12.25 -17.80
CA GLU A 119 18.11 -12.83 -18.55
C GLU A 119 18.59 -11.93 -19.70
N ASP A 120 17.71 -11.06 -20.22
CA ASP A 120 18.03 -10.07 -21.27
C ASP A 120 18.74 -8.80 -20.75
N LEU A 121 18.95 -8.67 -19.42
CA LEU A 121 19.69 -7.54 -18.85
C LEU A 121 21.22 -7.75 -18.96
N PRO A 122 22.00 -6.73 -19.37
CA PRO A 122 23.45 -6.84 -19.47
C PRO A 122 24.07 -7.13 -18.09
N SER A 123 24.91 -8.15 -18.01
CA SER A 123 25.61 -8.51 -16.77
C SER A 123 26.49 -7.34 -16.29
N PRO A 124 26.55 -7.07 -14.97
CA PRO A 124 27.47 -6.08 -14.45
C PRO A 124 28.94 -6.48 -14.74
N PRO A 125 29.83 -5.52 -15.01
CA PRO A 125 31.23 -5.81 -15.31
C PRO A 125 31.90 -6.50 -14.11
N PRO A 126 32.85 -7.42 -14.34
CA PRO A 126 33.54 -8.12 -13.27
C PRO A 126 34.32 -7.14 -12.39
N PRO A 127 34.42 -7.38 -11.07
CA PRO A 127 35.19 -6.52 -10.19
C PRO A 127 36.66 -6.51 -10.59
N LEU A 128 37.27 -5.32 -10.57
CA LEU A 128 38.67 -5.09 -10.91
C LEU A 128 39.60 -5.86 -9.95
N SER A 129 40.50 -6.66 -10.51
CA SER A 129 41.55 -7.37 -9.78
C SER A 129 42.51 -6.37 -9.08
N PRO A 130 43.02 -6.69 -7.87
CA PRO A 130 43.99 -5.82 -7.21
C PRO A 130 45.34 -5.82 -7.97
N PRO A 131 46.09 -4.71 -7.95
CA PRO A 131 47.33 -4.58 -8.72
C PRO A 131 48.46 -5.45 -8.13
N PRO A 132 49.40 -5.94 -8.95
CA PRO A 132 50.50 -6.77 -8.48
C PRO A 132 51.54 -5.93 -7.73
N THR A 133 51.92 -6.40 -6.54
CA THR A 133 53.05 -5.88 -5.77
C THR A 133 54.37 -6.20 -6.47
N THR A 134 55.07 -5.19 -6.96
CA THR A 134 56.49 -5.30 -7.34
C THR A 134 57.34 -4.58 -6.30
N SER A 135 58.02 -5.36 -5.47
CA SER A 135 59.14 -4.91 -4.65
C SER A 135 60.42 -4.83 -5.49
N PRO A 136 61.28 -3.80 -5.30
CA PRO A 136 62.65 -3.86 -5.77
C PRO A 136 63.62 -4.05 -4.59
N HIS A 137 64.40 -5.12 -4.64
CA HIS A 137 65.54 -5.37 -3.77
C HIS A 137 66.81 -5.38 -4.64
N LYS A 138 67.74 -4.44 -4.41
CA LYS A 138 69.22 -4.60 -4.38
C LYS A 138 69.92 -3.23 -4.41
N GLN A 139 70.67 -2.91 -3.34
CA GLN A 139 72.16 -2.80 -3.29
C GLN A 139 72.67 -1.54 -4.00
N THR A 140 73.50 -0.65 -3.44
CA THR A 140 74.50 -0.73 -2.34
C THR A 140 75.03 0.70 -2.14
N GLU A 141 75.48 1.01 -0.90
CA GLU A 141 76.58 1.92 -0.49
C GLU A 141 76.71 3.30 -1.19
N ASP A 142 76.75 4.43 -0.49
CA ASP A 142 77.87 4.85 0.36
C ASP A 142 77.51 6.12 1.17
N LYS A 143 78.31 6.35 2.20
CA LYS A 143 78.26 7.34 3.29
C LYS A 143 78.10 8.81 2.86
N GLY A 144 77.44 9.60 3.72
CA GLY A 144 77.52 11.06 3.66
C GLY A 144 76.68 11.78 4.73
N VAL A 145 77.36 12.30 5.74
CA VAL A 145 76.91 13.00 6.95
C VAL A 145 76.12 14.31 6.72
N GLN A 146 74.98 14.43 7.43
CA GLN A 146 74.32 15.58 8.12
C GLN A 146 73.79 16.86 7.41
N CYS A 147 72.52 17.16 7.79
CA CYS A 147 71.88 18.46 8.15
C CYS A 147 71.80 19.55 7.05
N GLU A 148 70.72 20.30 6.79
CA GLU A 148 69.59 20.81 7.59
C GLU A 148 68.31 20.97 6.73
N GLU A 149 67.24 21.40 7.39
CA GLU A 149 65.85 21.52 6.96
C GLU A 149 65.52 22.71 6.02
N GLU A 150 64.30 22.63 5.49
CA GLU A 150 63.37 23.69 5.10
C GLU A 150 63.04 23.90 3.61
N GLU A 151 61.73 24.09 3.45
CA GLU A 151 60.89 24.11 2.27
C GLU A 151 61.02 25.43 1.50
N GLU A 152 60.88 25.39 0.17
CA GLU A 152 60.39 26.53 -0.59
C GLU A 152 59.35 26.10 -1.64
N GLU A 153 58.27 26.89 -1.65
CA GLU A 153 57.23 26.92 -2.67
C GLU A 153 57.75 27.38 -4.05
N LYS A 154 56.94 27.01 -5.06
CA LYS A 154 56.48 27.81 -6.23
C LYS A 154 57.11 27.60 -7.61
N LYS A 155 56.15 27.64 -8.55
CA LYS A 155 56.18 28.09 -9.97
C LYS A 155 56.50 27.06 -11.07
N ASP A 156 55.40 26.63 -11.71
CA ASP A 156 54.92 27.00 -13.05
C ASP A 156 55.80 26.79 -14.32
N SER A 157 55.09 26.48 -15.42
CA SER A 157 55.51 26.21 -16.81
C SER A 157 56.11 24.83 -17.10
N GLY A 158 55.75 24.07 -18.15
CA GLY A 158 54.74 24.18 -19.20
C GLY A 158 55.05 23.15 -20.31
N VAL A 159 54.00 22.53 -20.88
CA VAL A 159 53.90 21.88 -22.23
C VAL A 159 54.73 20.59 -22.43
N ALA A 160 54.28 19.43 -22.94
CA ALA A 160 53.05 18.82 -23.47
C ALA A 160 53.22 17.29 -23.29
N SER A 161 52.20 16.44 -23.13
CA SER A 161 51.41 15.86 -24.23
C SER A 161 50.43 14.81 -23.66
N THR A 162 49.29 14.67 -24.36
CA THR A 162 48.41 13.49 -24.54
C THR A 162 47.50 12.97 -23.42
N GLU A 163 46.21 12.99 -23.78
CA GLU A 163 45.15 11.98 -23.56
C GLU A 163 44.17 12.08 -22.37
N ASP A 164 42.91 12.24 -22.78
CA ASP A 164 41.65 11.71 -22.24
C ASP A 164 41.25 11.95 -20.78
N SER A 165 40.25 12.82 -20.60
CA SER A 165 39.05 12.57 -19.77
C SER A 165 38.03 13.68 -20.00
N SER A 166 37.03 13.39 -20.82
CA SER A 166 35.85 14.24 -20.99
C SER A 166 34.85 13.97 -19.88
N SER A 167 34.46 15.04 -19.21
CA SER A 167 33.39 15.11 -18.22
C SER A 167 32.03 14.84 -18.87
N SER A 168 31.24 13.94 -18.29
CA SER A 168 29.80 13.94 -18.50
C SER A 168 29.08 13.68 -17.19
N HIS A 169 28.47 14.75 -16.68
CA HIS A 169 27.35 14.74 -15.77
C HIS A 169 26.31 13.70 -16.18
N ILE A 170 25.89 12.85 -15.24
CA ILE A 170 24.62 12.13 -15.34
C ILE A 170 23.68 12.74 -14.30
N THR A 171 22.84 13.65 -14.82
CA THR A 171 21.65 14.20 -14.19
C THR A 171 20.65 13.08 -13.86
N ALA A 172 20.09 13.14 -12.66
CA ALA A 172 19.02 12.27 -12.15
C ALA A 172 17.67 12.51 -12.87
N ALA A 173 17.58 12.16 -14.16
CA ALA A 173 16.38 12.35 -14.97
C ALA A 173 16.03 11.16 -15.87
N ALA A 174 16.53 9.95 -15.61
CA ALA A 174 16.31 8.81 -16.49
C ALA A 174 16.06 7.48 -15.75
N ILE A 175 15.15 7.46 -14.77
CA ILE A 175 14.31 6.28 -14.46
C ILE A 175 12.93 6.80 -14.03
N ALA A 176 12.22 7.41 -14.98
CA ALA A 176 10.77 7.62 -14.89
C ALA A 176 10.12 6.67 -15.90
N ALA A 177 10.21 5.38 -15.63
CA ALA A 177 9.38 4.40 -16.30
C ALA A 177 8.03 4.36 -15.57
N LYS A 178 6.96 4.72 -16.28
CA LYS A 178 5.57 4.55 -15.83
C LYS A 178 5.37 3.09 -15.42
N ILE A 179 5.00 2.88 -14.16
CA ILE A 179 4.52 1.59 -13.65
C ILE A 179 2.97 1.64 -13.74
N PRO A 180 2.31 0.62 -14.31
CA PRO A 180 0.86 0.56 -14.42
C PRO A 180 0.17 0.36 -13.05
N ASP A 181 -1.01 0.95 -12.89
CA ASP A 181 -1.80 1.04 -11.65
C ASP A 181 -2.60 -0.25 -11.33
N SER A 182 -2.10 -1.41 -11.77
CA SER A 182 -2.87 -2.66 -11.79
C SER A 182 -2.53 -3.65 -10.65
N ILE A 183 -2.50 -3.24 -9.37
CA ILE A 183 -2.47 -4.18 -8.22
C ILE A 183 -3.27 -3.63 -7.02
N ILE A 184 -4.47 -3.10 -7.24
CA ILE A 184 -5.42 -2.80 -6.15
C ILE A 184 -6.78 -3.43 -6.48
N SER A 185 -6.80 -4.74 -6.70
CA SER A 185 -8.05 -5.49 -6.69
C SER A 185 -7.80 -6.90 -6.20
N ARG A 186 -7.74 -7.01 -4.86
CA ARG A 186 -8.02 -8.16 -3.97
C ARG A 186 -7.00 -8.23 -2.83
N GLY A 187 -7.47 -7.91 -1.63
CA GLY A 187 -6.93 -8.45 -0.37
C GLY A 187 -5.63 -7.84 0.15
N VAL A 188 -5.54 -6.50 0.26
CA VAL A 188 -4.52 -5.84 1.12
C VAL A 188 -5.22 -5.43 2.42
N GLN A 189 -4.87 -6.05 3.54
CA GLN A 189 -5.30 -5.60 4.87
C GLN A 189 -4.12 -4.99 5.61
N VAL A 190 -4.32 -3.76 6.12
CA VAL A 190 -3.37 -3.01 6.95
C VAL A 190 -3.95 -2.93 8.36
N LEU A 191 -3.20 -3.38 9.36
CA LEU A 191 -3.58 -3.22 10.77
C LEU A 191 -3.06 -1.89 11.32
N PRO A 192 -3.92 -1.03 11.88
CA PRO A 192 -3.61 -0.29 13.09
C PRO A 192 -3.78 -1.23 14.31
N ARG A 193 -2.88 -1.15 15.29
CA ARG A 193 -2.89 -1.99 16.49
C ARG A 193 -3.71 -1.29 17.58
N ASP A 194 -4.70 -1.98 18.15
CA ASP A 194 -4.88 -2.05 19.61
C ASP A 194 -5.69 -3.27 20.09
N THR A 195 -5.11 -3.88 21.13
CA THR A 195 -5.61 -4.70 22.26
C THR A 195 -6.80 -5.65 22.11
N ALA A 196 -6.53 -6.93 22.38
CA ALA A 196 -7.53 -7.98 22.57
C ALA A 196 -7.89 -8.16 24.05
N SER A 197 -9.16 -8.44 24.33
CA SER A 197 -9.59 -9.24 25.50
C SER A 197 -10.86 -10.03 25.16
N LEU A 198 -10.81 -11.32 25.50
CA LEU A 198 -11.82 -12.36 25.31
C LEU A 198 -12.84 -12.36 26.47
N SER A 199 -14.12 -12.63 26.20
CA SER A 199 -14.88 -13.78 26.78
C SER A 199 -16.35 -13.78 26.27
N THR A 200 -16.75 -14.85 25.57
CA THR A 200 -17.72 -15.90 25.95
C THR A 200 -19.17 -15.47 26.24
N THR A 201 -20.10 -15.94 25.39
CA THR A 201 -21.21 -16.86 25.76
C THR A 201 -22.09 -17.17 24.53
N PRO A 202 -22.80 -18.32 24.53
CA PRO A 202 -23.42 -18.91 23.33
C PRO A 202 -24.90 -18.52 23.20
N SER A 203 -25.42 -18.40 21.97
CA SER A 203 -26.86 -18.42 21.75
C SER A 203 -27.25 -19.35 20.62
N GLU A 204 -28.07 -20.32 21.00
CA GLU A 204 -28.78 -21.30 20.21
C GLU A 204 -29.54 -20.69 19.02
N SER A 205 -29.63 -21.44 17.93
CA SER A 205 -30.70 -21.31 16.94
C SER A 205 -31.24 -22.70 16.58
N PRO A 206 -32.54 -22.82 16.28
CA PRO A 206 -33.29 -24.06 16.50
C PRO A 206 -33.27 -24.98 15.28
N ARG A 207 -33.12 -26.27 15.56
CA ARG A 207 -33.49 -27.40 14.68
C ARG A 207 -34.99 -27.40 14.43
N ALA A 208 -35.39 -27.41 13.15
CA ALA A 208 -36.62 -28.05 12.71
C ALA A 208 -36.26 -29.33 11.95
N GLN A 209 -36.78 -30.46 12.44
CA GLN A 209 -36.67 -31.80 11.88
C GLN A 209 -37.70 -32.03 10.76
N ALA A 210 -37.35 -32.90 9.79
CA ALA A 210 -38.19 -34.00 9.24
C ALA A 210 -37.67 -34.40 7.84
N THR A 211 -36.86 -35.46 7.72
CA THR A 211 -37.22 -36.83 7.25
C THR A 211 -37.46 -37.02 5.74
N SER A 212 -36.47 -37.65 5.11
CA SER A 212 -36.49 -38.72 4.07
C SER A 212 -37.67 -38.87 3.08
N ARG A 213 -37.34 -38.99 1.79
CA ARG A 213 -37.41 -40.23 0.96
C ARG A 213 -37.17 -39.96 -0.54
N LEU A 214 -36.73 -41.02 -1.22
CA LEU A 214 -36.46 -41.17 -2.66
C LEU A 214 -37.63 -40.76 -3.58
N SER A 215 -37.34 -40.23 -4.77
CA SER A 215 -37.61 -40.86 -6.09
C SER A 215 -37.51 -39.89 -7.29
N THR A 216 -36.74 -40.36 -8.28
CA THR A 216 -36.85 -40.25 -9.76
C THR A 216 -37.88 -39.32 -10.45
N ALA A 217 -37.39 -38.47 -11.36
CA ALA A 217 -37.92 -38.15 -12.71
C ALA A 217 -36.88 -37.24 -13.43
N SER A 218 -36.18 -37.61 -14.52
CA SER A 218 -36.60 -37.69 -15.96
C SER A 218 -37.40 -36.45 -16.38
N CYS A 219 -37.08 -35.62 -17.40
CA CYS A 219 -36.39 -35.68 -18.70
C CYS A 219 -36.41 -34.22 -19.29
N PRO A 220 -36.00 -33.90 -20.54
CA PRO A 220 -35.11 -34.58 -21.49
C PRO A 220 -34.05 -33.67 -22.15
N THR A 221 -32.91 -34.26 -22.50
CA THR A 221 -32.03 -33.81 -23.57
C THR A 221 -32.50 -34.39 -24.92
N PRO A 222 -32.52 -33.63 -26.03
CA PRO A 222 -32.79 -34.21 -27.34
C PRO A 222 -31.56 -34.91 -27.89
N LYS A 223 -31.69 -36.22 -28.13
CA LYS A 223 -30.79 -37.00 -29.00
C LYS A 223 -31.02 -36.60 -30.45
N VAL A 224 -29.99 -36.10 -31.12
CA VAL A 224 -29.94 -36.03 -32.58
C VAL A 224 -29.36 -37.34 -33.10
N GLN A 225 -30.17 -38.06 -33.87
CA GLN A 225 -29.83 -39.32 -34.52
C GLN A 225 -28.75 -39.13 -35.59
N SER A 226 -27.84 -40.09 -35.65
CA SER A 226 -26.91 -40.25 -36.76
C SER A 226 -27.65 -40.71 -38.02
N ARG A 227 -27.35 -40.05 -39.13
CA ARG A 227 -27.43 -40.64 -40.46
C ARG A 227 -26.25 -40.12 -41.27
N CYS A 228 -25.28 -40.99 -41.46
CA CYS A 228 -24.17 -40.79 -42.37
C CYS A 228 -24.73 -40.83 -43.81
N SER A 229 -24.58 -39.75 -44.57
CA SER A 229 -24.54 -39.78 -46.02
C SER A 229 -23.97 -38.47 -46.57
N SER A 230 -22.88 -38.62 -47.32
CA SER A 230 -22.43 -37.74 -48.40
C SER A 230 -21.74 -36.42 -48.01
N LYS A 231 -20.42 -36.41 -48.25
CA LYS A 231 -19.58 -35.22 -48.45
C LYS A 231 -20.21 -34.32 -49.51
N GLU A 232 -20.51 -33.06 -49.19
CA GLU A 232 -20.47 -31.94 -50.15
C GLU A 232 -20.67 -30.58 -49.45
N ASN A 233 -19.62 -29.74 -49.52
CA ASN A 233 -19.58 -28.28 -49.54
C ASN A 233 -20.71 -27.47 -48.86
N ILE A 234 -20.44 -26.91 -47.68
CA ILE A 234 -20.98 -25.59 -47.30
C ILE A 234 -19.89 -24.79 -46.56
N LEU A 235 -19.00 -24.17 -47.34
CA LEU A 235 -18.30 -22.95 -46.92
C LEU A 235 -19.35 -21.83 -46.92
N ARG A 236 -19.95 -21.53 -45.76
CA ARG A 236 -20.73 -20.29 -45.60
C ARG A 236 -19.73 -19.14 -45.45
N ALA A 237 -19.39 -18.52 -46.58
CA ALA A 237 -18.73 -17.23 -46.61
C ALA A 237 -19.68 -16.18 -46.03
N SER A 238 -19.30 -15.60 -44.90
CA SER A 238 -19.84 -14.34 -44.38
C SER A 238 -19.52 -13.25 -45.41
N HIS A 239 -20.52 -12.85 -46.19
CA HIS A 239 -20.37 -11.77 -47.18
C HIS A 239 -20.41 -10.43 -46.46
N SER A 240 -19.34 -9.62 -46.62
CA SER A 240 -19.29 -8.26 -46.08
C SER A 240 -20.45 -7.40 -46.63
N ALA A 241 -20.98 -6.46 -45.86
CA ALA A 241 -22.02 -5.51 -46.31
C ALA A 241 -21.57 -4.58 -47.46
N VAL A 242 -20.31 -4.63 -47.85
CA VAL A 242 -19.73 -3.78 -48.90
C VAL A 242 -19.98 -4.37 -50.29
N ASP A 243 -20.76 -3.66 -51.12
CA ASP A 243 -20.99 -3.99 -52.53
C ASP A 243 -19.69 -3.85 -53.35
N ILE A 244 -18.97 -4.97 -53.48
CA ILE A 244 -17.73 -5.10 -54.24
C ILE A 244 -17.91 -4.85 -55.76
N THR A 245 -19.14 -4.82 -56.26
CA THR A 245 -19.39 -4.53 -57.69
C THR A 245 -19.29 -3.05 -58.04
N LYS A 246 -19.29 -2.15 -57.03
CA LYS A 246 -19.26 -0.68 -57.21
C LYS A 246 -18.01 0.00 -56.64
N VAL A 247 -16.91 -0.73 -56.49
CA VAL A 247 -15.65 -0.21 -55.90
C VAL A 247 -15.17 1.09 -56.58
N ALA A 248 -15.33 1.20 -57.91
CA ALA A 248 -14.91 2.38 -58.67
C ALA A 248 -15.68 3.67 -58.32
N ARG A 249 -16.87 3.57 -57.69
CA ARG A 249 -17.73 4.69 -57.33
C ARG A 249 -17.68 5.06 -55.84
N ARG A 250 -16.74 4.50 -55.08
CA ARG A 250 -16.54 4.88 -53.67
C ARG A 250 -16.09 6.34 -53.56
N HIS A 251 -16.54 7.00 -52.49
CA HIS A 251 -16.09 8.36 -52.17
C HIS A 251 -14.57 8.37 -52.02
N ARG A 252 -13.90 9.28 -52.74
CA ARG A 252 -12.44 9.46 -52.67
C ARG A 252 -12.01 10.53 -51.67
N MET A 253 -12.97 11.18 -51.03
CA MET A 253 -12.75 12.11 -49.93
C MET A 253 -13.61 11.68 -48.75
N SER A 254 -13.08 11.86 -47.54
CA SER A 254 -13.84 11.65 -46.32
C SER A 254 -15.06 12.57 -46.31
N PRO A 255 -16.26 12.07 -45.96
CA PRO A 255 -17.41 12.94 -45.70
C PRO A 255 -17.25 13.75 -44.40
N PHE A 256 -16.27 13.42 -43.55
CA PHE A 256 -15.96 14.12 -42.31
C PHE A 256 -14.72 15.01 -42.46
N PRO A 257 -14.79 16.30 -42.06
CA PRO A 257 -13.64 17.19 -42.10
C PRO A 257 -12.59 16.81 -41.05
N LEU A 258 -11.32 17.07 -41.36
CA LEU A 258 -10.23 16.92 -40.39
C LEU A 258 -10.44 17.90 -39.23
N THR A 259 -10.41 17.37 -38.02
CA THR A 259 -10.58 18.15 -36.79
C THR A 259 -9.26 18.16 -36.03
N SER A 260 -8.82 19.34 -35.59
CA SER A 260 -7.63 19.48 -34.73
C SER A 260 -7.83 18.75 -33.40
N MET A 261 -6.75 18.25 -32.81
CA MET A 261 -6.79 17.53 -31.54
C MET A 261 -7.51 18.29 -30.42
N ASP A 262 -7.17 19.57 -30.23
CA ASP A 262 -7.78 20.41 -29.17
C ASP A 262 -9.30 20.50 -29.31
N LYS A 263 -9.76 20.78 -30.53
CA LYS A 263 -11.19 20.83 -30.86
C LYS A 263 -11.87 19.48 -30.61
N ALA A 264 -11.23 18.37 -31.01
CA ALA A 264 -11.78 17.04 -30.78
C ALA A 264 -11.91 16.74 -29.28
N PHE A 265 -10.87 17.04 -28.49
CA PHE A 265 -10.85 16.82 -27.05
C PHE A 265 -11.92 17.65 -26.32
N ILE A 266 -12.04 18.95 -26.63
CA ILE A 266 -13.07 19.82 -26.05
C ILE A 266 -14.47 19.31 -26.41
N THR A 267 -14.69 18.92 -27.67
CA THR A 267 -15.98 18.39 -28.12
C THR A 267 -16.37 17.14 -27.32
N VAL A 268 -15.42 16.24 -27.02
CA VAL A 268 -15.69 15.05 -26.20
C VAL A 268 -16.12 15.45 -24.79
N LEU A 269 -15.43 16.39 -24.14
CA LEU A 269 -15.79 16.83 -22.78
C LEU A 269 -17.13 17.56 -22.73
N GLU A 270 -17.43 18.43 -23.70
CA GLU A 270 -18.69 19.19 -23.75
C GLU A 270 -19.91 18.31 -24.00
N MET A 271 -19.75 17.27 -24.81
CA MET A 271 -20.85 16.38 -25.19
C MET A 271 -21.02 15.20 -24.23
N THR A 272 -20.04 14.92 -23.35
CA THR A 272 -20.11 13.82 -22.39
C THR A 272 -20.88 14.23 -21.14
N PRO A 273 -22.00 13.58 -20.80
CA PRO A 273 -22.76 13.91 -19.61
C PRO A 273 -22.09 13.37 -18.33
N VAL A 274 -22.35 14.04 -17.22
CA VAL A 274 -22.08 13.47 -15.89
C VAL A 274 -23.18 12.46 -15.56
N LEU A 275 -22.79 11.25 -15.14
CA LEU A 275 -23.73 10.21 -14.77
C LEU A 275 -24.46 10.55 -13.47
N GLY A 276 -25.63 9.94 -13.28
CA GLY A 276 -26.41 10.03 -12.05
C GLY A 276 -25.67 9.47 -10.83
N THR A 277 -26.31 9.55 -9.68
CA THR A 277 -25.72 9.16 -8.40
C THR A 277 -26.20 7.79 -7.92
N GLU A 278 -25.47 7.19 -7.00
CA GLU A 278 -25.82 5.97 -6.28
C GLU A 278 -25.23 6.00 -4.86
N ILE A 279 -25.83 5.25 -3.94
CA ILE A 279 -25.34 5.08 -2.58
C ILE A 279 -24.51 3.80 -2.53
N ILE A 280 -23.31 3.88 -1.98
CA ILE A 280 -22.38 2.75 -1.83
C ILE A 280 -21.90 2.64 -0.39
N ASN A 281 -21.36 1.47 -0.01
CA ASN A 281 -20.59 1.34 1.21
C ASN A 281 -19.27 2.12 1.07
N TYR A 282 -18.82 2.78 2.14
CA TYR A 282 -17.58 3.57 2.12
C TYR A 282 -16.37 2.76 1.66
N ARG A 283 -16.34 1.44 1.91
CA ARG A 283 -15.23 0.55 1.49
C ARG A 283 -15.10 0.41 -0.03
N ASP A 284 -16.19 0.60 -0.76
CA ASP A 284 -16.23 0.56 -2.23
C ASP A 284 -15.99 1.95 -2.86
N GLY A 285 -15.60 2.94 -2.04
CA GLY A 285 -15.43 4.33 -2.45
C GLY A 285 -14.15 4.66 -3.20
N MET A 286 -13.20 3.74 -3.33
CA MET A 286 -11.93 4.00 -4.03
C MET A 286 -12.18 4.44 -5.49
N GLY A 287 -11.62 5.59 -5.87
CA GLY A 287 -11.77 6.18 -7.20
C GLY A 287 -13.16 6.76 -7.49
N ARG A 288 -14.07 6.77 -6.51
CA ARG A 288 -15.40 7.37 -6.65
C ARG A 288 -15.35 8.87 -6.35
N VAL A 289 -16.28 9.61 -6.93
CA VAL A 289 -16.47 11.05 -6.66
C VAL A 289 -17.70 11.25 -5.79
N LEU A 290 -17.54 11.92 -4.65
CA LEU A 290 -18.65 12.24 -3.75
C LEU A 290 -19.69 13.13 -4.43
N ALA A 291 -20.95 12.75 -4.32
CA ALA A 291 -22.09 13.52 -4.80
C ALA A 291 -22.79 14.33 -3.69
N GLN A 292 -22.35 14.16 -2.44
CA GLN A 292 -22.81 14.88 -1.26
C GLN A 292 -21.64 15.44 -0.44
N ASP A 293 -21.91 16.46 0.36
CA ASP A 293 -21.01 16.83 1.46
C ASP A 293 -21.14 15.82 2.61
N VAL A 294 -20.04 15.59 3.32
CA VAL A 294 -19.99 14.69 4.48
C VAL A 294 -19.63 15.48 5.73
N TYR A 295 -20.44 15.34 6.77
CA TYR A 295 -20.30 16.06 8.02
C TYR A 295 -19.98 15.12 9.17
N ALA A 296 -19.12 15.56 10.09
CA ALA A 296 -18.81 14.82 11.31
C ALA A 296 -20.01 14.80 12.28
N LYS A 297 -20.47 13.62 12.69
CA LYS A 297 -21.54 13.48 13.70
C LYS A 297 -21.05 13.62 15.14
N ASP A 298 -19.76 13.37 15.36
CA ASP A 298 -19.09 13.37 16.66
C ASP A 298 -17.79 14.18 16.58
N ASN A 299 -17.27 14.60 17.74
CA ASN A 299 -15.96 15.25 17.83
C ASN A 299 -14.82 14.22 17.74
N LEU A 300 -13.65 14.65 17.28
CA LEU A 300 -12.40 13.89 17.38
C LEU A 300 -11.30 14.74 18.05
N PRO A 301 -10.70 14.27 19.16
CA PRO A 301 -11.20 13.17 19.99
C PRO A 301 -12.57 13.53 20.64
N PRO A 302 -13.40 12.54 20.99
CA PRO A 302 -14.70 12.78 21.63
C PRO A 302 -14.63 13.05 23.14
N PHE A 303 -13.47 12.79 23.75
CA PHE A 303 -13.10 13.10 25.13
C PHE A 303 -11.72 13.80 25.12
N PRO A 304 -11.33 14.55 26.16
CA PRO A 304 -9.97 15.06 26.25
C PRO A 304 -9.01 13.86 26.31
N ALA A 305 -8.07 13.76 25.38
CA ALA A 305 -7.23 12.58 25.22
C ALA A 305 -5.76 12.92 25.50
N SER A 306 -5.05 12.03 26.18
CA SER A 306 -3.61 12.18 26.40
C SER A 306 -2.83 12.05 25.09
N VAL A 307 -1.85 12.92 24.88
CA VAL A 307 -0.89 12.83 23.76
C VAL A 307 0.29 11.91 24.11
N LYS A 308 0.51 11.62 25.40
CA LYS A 308 1.69 10.91 25.91
C LYS A 308 1.32 9.82 26.90
N ASP A 309 2.25 8.89 27.09
CA ASP A 309 2.27 8.01 28.26
C ASP A 309 2.84 8.80 29.46
N GLY A 310 2.16 8.77 30.61
CA GLY A 310 2.58 9.55 31.77
C GLY A 310 1.49 9.69 32.83
N TYR A 311 1.38 10.89 33.42
CA TYR A 311 0.45 11.17 34.52
C TYR A 311 -0.41 12.39 34.22
N ALA A 312 -1.72 12.24 34.36
CA ALA A 312 -2.65 13.35 34.38
C ALA A 312 -2.55 14.07 35.72
N VAL A 313 -2.20 15.35 35.65
CA VAL A 313 -1.90 16.20 36.81
C VAL A 313 -2.78 17.44 36.82
N ARG A 314 -2.82 18.10 37.98
CA ARG A 314 -3.24 19.50 38.09
C ARG A 314 -2.01 20.37 37.94
N ALA A 315 -1.94 21.16 36.86
CA ALA A 315 -0.79 22.03 36.60
C ALA A 315 -0.52 23.00 37.76
N ALA A 316 -1.56 23.45 38.45
CA ALA A 316 -1.47 24.33 39.62
C ALA A 316 -0.71 23.72 40.82
N ASP A 317 -0.62 22.39 40.91
CA ASP A 317 0.06 21.73 42.02
C ASP A 317 1.60 21.81 41.86
N GLY A 318 2.09 21.99 40.63
CA GLY A 318 3.53 22.10 40.31
C GLY A 318 4.33 20.82 40.56
N PRO A 319 5.68 20.91 40.60
CA PRO A 319 6.56 19.78 40.91
C PRO A 319 6.37 19.21 42.33
N GLY A 320 6.79 17.96 42.53
CA GLY A 320 6.82 17.28 43.83
C GLY A 320 6.09 15.95 43.85
N ASP A 321 6.03 15.37 45.05
CA ASP A 321 5.55 14.00 45.28
C ASP A 321 4.01 13.97 45.29
N ARG A 322 3.41 13.00 44.60
CA ARG A 322 1.96 12.92 44.36
C ARG A 322 1.45 11.50 44.54
N PHE A 323 0.26 11.37 45.10
CA PHE A 323 -0.44 10.09 45.21
C PHE A 323 -1.04 9.69 43.87
N ILE A 324 -0.74 8.48 43.41
CA ILE A 324 -1.37 7.91 42.22
C ILE A 324 -2.68 7.26 42.67
N ILE A 325 -3.81 7.76 42.15
CA ILE A 325 -5.14 7.31 42.58
C ILE A 325 -5.75 6.22 41.69
N GLY A 326 -5.07 5.88 40.60
CA GLY A 326 -5.50 4.87 39.63
C GLY A 326 -4.86 5.08 38.26
N GLU A 327 -5.41 4.39 37.27
CA GLU A 327 -5.00 4.44 35.87
C GLU A 327 -6.19 4.72 34.96
N SER A 328 -5.99 5.56 33.95
CA SER A 328 -6.91 5.74 32.82
C SER A 328 -6.31 5.04 31.60
N GLN A 329 -7.04 4.05 31.08
CA GLN A 329 -6.63 3.26 29.92
C GLN A 329 -7.47 3.60 28.69
N ALA A 330 -6.89 3.41 27.50
CA ALA A 330 -7.62 3.57 26.25
C ALA A 330 -8.82 2.60 26.20
N GLY A 331 -10.01 3.12 25.90
CA GLY A 331 -11.24 2.35 25.82
C GLY A 331 -12.15 2.42 27.06
N GLU A 332 -11.65 2.91 28.20
CA GLU A 332 -12.43 3.05 29.43
C GLU A 332 -12.52 4.51 29.90
N GLN A 333 -13.73 4.96 30.26
CA GLN A 333 -13.92 6.31 30.79
C GLN A 333 -13.56 6.31 32.29
N PRO A 334 -12.59 7.12 32.75
CA PRO A 334 -12.26 7.22 34.16
C PRO A 334 -13.44 7.73 34.97
N THR A 335 -13.70 7.10 36.12
CA THR A 335 -14.79 7.43 37.05
C THR A 335 -14.33 8.28 38.24
N GLN A 336 -13.03 8.26 38.54
CA GLN A 336 -12.44 9.03 39.63
C GLN A 336 -12.11 10.46 39.19
N THR A 337 -12.01 11.35 40.17
CA THR A 337 -11.62 12.76 39.98
C THR A 337 -10.30 13.01 40.67
N VAL A 338 -9.33 13.61 39.95
CA VAL A 338 -8.02 13.98 40.46
C VAL A 338 -8.16 15.24 41.34
N MET A 339 -7.86 15.10 42.63
CA MET A 339 -7.87 16.20 43.61
C MET A 339 -6.46 16.81 43.78
N PRO A 340 -6.31 18.01 44.38
CA PRO A 340 -4.98 18.56 44.68
C PRO A 340 -4.08 17.57 45.44
N GLY A 341 -2.84 17.44 44.98
CA GLY A 341 -1.85 16.49 45.50
C GLY A 341 -1.97 15.06 44.96
N GLN A 342 -2.93 14.81 44.07
CA GLN A 342 -3.16 13.52 43.42
C GLN A 342 -2.84 13.59 41.94
N VAL A 343 -2.54 12.43 41.35
CA VAL A 343 -2.37 12.22 39.91
C VAL A 343 -2.98 10.89 39.50
N MET A 344 -3.26 10.72 38.21
CA MET A 344 -3.71 9.45 37.65
C MET A 344 -2.80 9.06 36.51
N ARG A 345 -2.36 7.80 36.47
CA ARG A 345 -1.57 7.29 35.34
C ARG A 345 -2.42 7.32 34.07
N VAL A 346 -1.86 7.74 32.95
CA VAL A 346 -2.53 7.79 31.66
C VAL A 346 -1.63 7.24 30.56
N THR A 347 -2.22 6.52 29.62
CA THR A 347 -1.54 6.08 28.39
C THR A 347 -1.92 6.97 27.21
N THR A 348 -1.13 6.93 26.13
CA THR A 348 -1.39 7.68 24.91
C THR A 348 -2.76 7.34 24.35
N GLY A 349 -3.59 8.36 24.11
CA GLY A 349 -4.97 8.19 23.64
C GLY A 349 -6.01 7.92 24.74
N ALA A 350 -5.60 7.68 25.99
CA ALA A 350 -6.53 7.49 27.09
C ALA A 350 -7.28 8.78 27.46
N PRO A 351 -8.52 8.69 27.97
CA PRO A 351 -9.24 9.86 28.43
C PRO A 351 -8.58 10.52 29.65
N ILE A 352 -8.59 11.85 29.70
CA ILE A 352 -8.13 12.60 30.87
C ILE A 352 -9.24 12.60 31.94
N PRO A 353 -8.95 12.21 33.20
CA PRO A 353 -9.93 12.21 34.28
C PRO A 353 -10.35 13.63 34.67
N CYS A 354 -11.56 13.75 35.24
CA CYS A 354 -12.02 15.00 35.83
C CYS A 354 -11.00 15.50 36.87
N GLY A 355 -10.82 16.81 36.94
CA GLY A 355 -9.93 17.45 37.92
C GLY A 355 -8.49 17.67 37.44
N ALA A 356 -8.00 16.86 36.49
CA ALA A 356 -6.72 17.07 35.83
C ALA A 356 -6.86 18.02 34.62
N ASP A 357 -5.82 18.82 34.36
CA ASP A 357 -5.78 19.81 33.28
C ASP A 357 -4.48 19.79 32.47
N ALA A 358 -3.56 18.88 32.78
CA ALA A 358 -2.29 18.70 32.08
C ALA A 358 -1.83 17.23 32.14
N VAL A 359 -0.98 16.82 31.19
CA VAL A 359 -0.24 15.55 31.27
C VAL A 359 1.24 15.83 31.42
N VAL A 360 1.92 15.12 32.30
CA VAL A 360 3.39 15.07 32.38
C VAL A 360 3.83 13.72 31.86
N GLN A 361 4.68 13.70 30.84
CA GLN A 361 5.21 12.47 30.26
C GLN A 361 6.04 11.69 31.28
N VAL A 362 6.06 10.37 31.17
CA VAL A 362 6.72 9.48 32.15
C VAL A 362 8.20 9.80 32.35
N GLU A 363 8.89 10.29 31.31
CA GLU A 363 10.30 10.67 31.37
C GLU A 363 10.59 11.85 32.30
N ASP A 364 9.58 12.68 32.59
CA ASP A 364 9.67 13.82 33.51
C ASP A 364 9.14 13.48 34.91
N THR A 365 9.20 12.19 35.28
CA THR A 365 8.76 11.68 36.58
C THR A 365 9.72 10.65 37.17
N GLU A 366 9.69 10.50 38.50
CA GLU A 366 10.39 9.42 39.21
C GLU A 366 9.39 8.64 40.08
N LEU A 367 9.31 7.32 39.92
CA LEU A 367 8.49 6.48 40.79
C LEU A 367 9.12 6.44 42.19
N ILE A 368 8.35 6.83 43.21
CA ILE A 368 8.81 6.88 44.62
C ILE A 368 8.38 5.63 45.37
N ARG A 369 7.15 5.19 45.12
CA ARG A 369 6.53 4.07 45.84
C ARG A 369 5.63 3.26 44.93
N GLU A 370 5.78 1.95 45.02
CA GLU A 370 4.94 0.93 44.39
C GLU A 370 4.40 -0.04 45.45
N SER A 371 3.47 -0.90 45.05
CA SER A 371 2.97 -2.00 45.86
C SER A 371 4.04 -3.07 46.10
N ASP A 372 3.89 -3.87 47.16
CA ASP A 372 4.91 -4.88 47.54
C ASP A 372 5.12 -5.97 46.47
N ASP A 373 4.13 -6.19 45.61
CA ASP A 373 4.16 -7.13 44.48
C ASP A 373 4.59 -6.47 43.15
N GLY A 374 4.84 -5.14 43.14
CA GLY A 374 5.30 -4.38 41.98
C GLY A 374 4.26 -4.21 40.87
N THR A 375 2.97 -4.43 41.17
CA THR A 375 1.89 -4.36 40.19
C THR A 375 1.23 -2.99 40.10
N GLU A 376 1.24 -2.21 41.19
CA GLU A 376 0.61 -0.90 41.26
C GLU A 376 1.61 0.20 41.66
N GLU A 377 1.60 1.30 40.92
CA GLU A 377 2.31 2.51 41.30
C GLU A 377 1.46 3.30 42.30
N LEU A 378 2.06 3.71 43.44
CA LEU A 378 1.34 4.36 44.54
C LEU A 378 1.70 5.84 44.69
N GLU A 379 2.96 6.20 44.44
CA GLU A 379 3.45 7.57 44.60
C GLU A 379 4.54 7.90 43.57
N VAL A 380 4.42 9.07 42.94
CA VAL A 380 5.33 9.54 41.89
C VAL A 380 5.80 10.97 42.18
N ARG A 381 7.05 11.26 41.86
CA ARG A 381 7.61 12.61 41.84
C ARG A 381 7.42 13.22 40.46
N ILE A 382 6.73 14.34 40.41
CA ILE A 382 6.67 15.19 39.22
C ILE A 382 7.89 16.11 39.22
N LEU A 383 8.76 16.01 38.20
CA LEU A 383 10.02 16.77 38.14
C LEU A 383 9.86 18.17 37.56
N VAL A 384 8.85 18.37 36.72
CA VAL A 384 8.67 19.60 35.91
C VAL A 384 7.38 20.33 36.24
N GLN A 385 7.39 21.65 36.07
CA GLN A 385 6.18 22.46 36.18
C GLN A 385 5.36 22.34 34.89
N ALA A 386 4.21 21.67 34.99
CA ALA A 386 3.27 21.56 33.88
C ALA A 386 2.58 22.90 33.55
N ARG A 387 2.24 23.10 32.27
CA ARG A 387 1.35 24.18 31.81
C ARG A 387 -0.07 23.63 31.62
N PRO A 388 -1.14 24.39 31.97
CA PRO A 388 -2.50 23.98 31.67
C PRO A 388 -2.69 23.66 30.18
N GLY A 389 -3.30 22.52 29.89
CA GLY A 389 -3.57 21.99 28.55
C GLY A 389 -2.38 21.30 27.86
N GLN A 390 -1.19 21.23 28.48
CA GLN A 390 -0.06 20.56 27.86
C GLN A 390 -0.32 19.07 27.64
N ASP A 391 0.13 18.53 26.51
CA ASP A 391 0.01 17.12 26.14
C ASP A 391 -1.41 16.54 26.25
N ILE A 392 -2.43 17.39 26.09
CA ILE A 392 -3.85 17.02 26.02
C ILE A 392 -4.43 17.48 24.69
N ARG A 393 -5.07 16.58 23.96
CA ARG A 393 -5.97 16.92 22.84
C ARG A 393 -7.37 17.16 23.42
N PRO A 394 -7.87 18.40 23.47
CA PRO A 394 -9.23 18.68 23.96
C PRO A 394 -10.29 18.07 23.03
N ILE A 395 -11.53 18.00 23.51
CA ILE A 395 -12.66 17.52 22.71
C ILE A 395 -12.77 18.33 21.41
N GLY A 396 -12.79 17.63 20.28
CA GLY A 396 -12.93 18.23 18.95
C GLY A 396 -11.70 19.04 18.50
N HIS A 397 -10.52 18.69 19.01
CA HIS A 397 -9.26 19.29 18.58
C HIS A 397 -8.97 19.05 17.09
N ASP A 398 -9.19 17.82 16.61
CA ASP A 398 -8.90 17.43 15.23
C ASP A 398 -10.11 17.61 14.31
N ILE A 399 -11.30 17.22 14.78
CA ILE A 399 -12.56 17.34 14.03
C ILE A 399 -13.66 17.77 14.98
N LYS A 400 -14.43 18.79 14.59
CA LYS A 400 -15.59 19.23 15.37
C LYS A 400 -16.87 18.58 14.86
N ARG A 401 -17.78 18.25 15.77
CA ARG A 401 -19.15 17.84 15.41
C ARG A 401 -19.80 18.94 14.54
N GLY A 402 -20.38 18.52 13.42
CA GLY A 402 -21.01 19.38 12.43
C GLY A 402 -20.05 19.98 11.40
N GLU A 403 -18.74 19.72 11.50
CA GLU A 403 -17.77 20.13 10.50
C GLU A 403 -17.92 19.33 9.21
N CYS A 404 -17.85 20.01 8.06
CA CYS A 404 -17.79 19.35 6.75
C CYS A 404 -16.39 18.78 6.53
N VAL A 405 -16.23 17.46 6.60
CA VAL A 405 -14.93 16.77 6.52
C VAL A 405 -14.55 16.38 5.09
N LEU A 406 -15.54 16.17 4.21
CA LEU A 406 -15.33 15.94 2.78
C LEU A 406 -16.41 16.67 1.99
N ALA A 407 -16.00 17.43 0.96
CA ALA A 407 -16.91 18.18 0.13
C ALA A 407 -17.43 17.33 -1.05
N LYS A 408 -18.64 17.65 -1.53
CA LYS A 408 -19.16 17.19 -2.81
C LYS A 408 -18.17 17.51 -3.94
N GLY A 409 -17.94 16.54 -4.81
CA GLY A 409 -16.96 16.63 -5.91
C GLY A 409 -15.57 16.11 -5.55
N THR A 410 -15.33 15.71 -4.30
CA THR A 410 -14.05 15.10 -3.90
C THR A 410 -13.90 13.73 -4.54
N HIS A 411 -12.78 13.51 -5.24
CA HIS A 411 -12.37 12.21 -5.75
C HIS A 411 -11.65 11.44 -4.65
N MET A 412 -12.21 10.31 -4.22
CA MET A 412 -11.80 9.61 -3.01
C MET A 412 -10.61 8.66 -3.25
N GLY A 413 -9.57 8.82 -2.44
CA GLY A 413 -8.48 7.87 -2.26
C GLY A 413 -8.48 7.27 -0.85
N PRO A 414 -7.40 6.59 -0.44
CA PRO A 414 -7.38 5.85 0.83
C PRO A 414 -7.59 6.73 2.07
N SER A 415 -7.16 7.99 2.03
CA SER A 415 -7.31 8.92 3.16
C SER A 415 -8.78 9.32 3.37
N GLU A 416 -9.51 9.55 2.28
CA GLU A 416 -10.94 9.90 2.32
C GLU A 416 -11.75 8.72 2.86
N ILE A 417 -11.43 7.49 2.45
CA ILE A 417 -12.04 6.26 3.00
C ILE A 417 -11.78 6.14 4.50
N GLY A 418 -10.55 6.42 4.93
CA GLY A 418 -10.20 6.47 6.35
C GLY A 418 -11.00 7.53 7.11
N LEU A 419 -11.14 8.73 6.54
CA LEU A 419 -11.88 9.84 7.15
C LEU A 419 -13.38 9.54 7.28
N LEU A 420 -13.99 8.90 6.26
CA LEU A 420 -15.38 8.40 6.34
C LEU A 420 -15.55 7.40 7.49
N ALA A 421 -14.59 6.49 7.67
CA ALA A 421 -14.58 5.55 8.78
C ALA A 421 -14.44 6.28 10.14
N THR A 422 -13.55 7.27 10.23
CA THR A 422 -13.32 8.09 11.43
C THR A 422 -14.60 8.78 11.89
N VAL A 423 -15.36 9.38 10.98
CA VAL A 423 -16.65 10.02 11.32
C VAL A 423 -17.83 9.06 11.36
N GLY A 424 -17.61 7.76 11.10
CA GLY A 424 -18.62 6.72 11.13
C GLY A 424 -19.75 6.92 10.11
N VAL A 425 -19.42 7.44 8.93
CA VAL A 425 -20.32 7.56 7.77
C VAL A 425 -20.01 6.40 6.83
N THR A 426 -20.76 5.30 6.97
CA THR A 426 -20.47 4.03 6.28
C THR A 426 -21.17 3.88 4.94
N GLU A 427 -22.12 4.76 4.62
CA GLU A 427 -22.80 4.85 3.34
C GLU A 427 -22.65 6.27 2.80
N VAL A 428 -22.28 6.38 1.52
CA VAL A 428 -22.05 7.68 0.85
C VAL A 428 -22.66 7.70 -0.54
N GLU A 429 -23.26 8.84 -0.89
CA GLU A 429 -23.74 9.11 -2.24
C GLU A 429 -22.57 9.54 -3.14
N VAL A 430 -22.40 8.86 -4.26
CA VAL A 430 -21.34 9.08 -5.24
C VAL A 430 -21.89 9.10 -6.66
N ASN A 431 -21.12 9.65 -7.60
CA ASN A 431 -21.43 9.46 -9.02
C ASN A 431 -21.23 8.01 -9.44
N LYS A 432 -22.11 7.53 -10.32
CA LYS A 432 -22.00 6.20 -10.95
C LYS A 432 -20.76 6.11 -11.81
N PHE A 433 -20.14 4.93 -11.84
CA PHE A 433 -19.16 4.59 -12.86
C PHE A 433 -19.84 4.28 -14.21
N PRO A 434 -19.25 4.70 -15.34
CA PRO A 434 -19.72 4.29 -16.65
C PRO A 434 -19.47 2.79 -16.86
N VAL A 435 -20.46 2.10 -17.41
CA VAL A 435 -20.29 0.73 -17.92
C VAL A 435 -19.90 0.83 -19.38
N VAL A 436 -18.70 0.34 -19.73
CA VAL A 436 -18.13 0.53 -21.07
C VAL A 436 -18.18 -0.77 -21.86
N ALA A 437 -18.87 -0.75 -23.00
CA ALA A 437 -18.91 -1.87 -23.92
C ALA A 437 -17.82 -1.77 -25.00
N VAL A 438 -17.12 -2.86 -25.27
CA VAL A 438 -16.05 -2.93 -26.28
C VAL A 438 -16.35 -4.05 -27.28
N MET A 439 -16.30 -3.71 -28.57
CA MET A 439 -16.36 -4.66 -29.69
C MET A 439 -15.22 -4.39 -30.66
N SER A 440 -14.80 -5.42 -31.39
CA SER A 440 -13.92 -5.29 -32.55
C SER A 440 -14.70 -5.58 -33.82
N THR A 441 -14.38 -4.86 -34.89
CA THR A 441 -15.01 -5.03 -36.21
C THR A 441 -13.97 -5.38 -37.25
N GLY A 442 -14.23 -6.41 -38.04
CA GLY A 442 -13.34 -6.81 -39.13
C GLY A 442 -13.50 -8.26 -39.50
N ASN A 443 -13.81 -8.53 -40.76
CA ASN A 443 -13.92 -9.90 -41.27
C ASN A 443 -12.59 -10.68 -41.18
N GLU A 444 -11.45 -9.99 -41.10
CA GLU A 444 -10.10 -10.56 -40.92
C GLU A 444 -9.82 -11.03 -39.50
N LEU A 445 -10.64 -10.65 -38.52
CA LEU A 445 -10.36 -10.88 -37.10
C LEU A 445 -10.77 -12.29 -36.65
N LEU A 446 -9.91 -12.88 -35.82
CA LEU A 446 -10.16 -14.10 -35.03
C LEU A 446 -9.96 -13.80 -33.54
N ASN A 447 -10.49 -14.65 -32.65
CA ASN A 447 -10.23 -14.46 -31.22
C ASN A 447 -8.77 -14.79 -30.87
N PRO A 448 -8.26 -14.28 -29.73
CA PRO A 448 -6.92 -14.63 -29.26
C PRO A 448 -6.67 -16.15 -29.12
N GLU A 449 -7.70 -16.90 -28.75
CA GLU A 449 -7.64 -18.35 -28.53
C GLU A 449 -7.62 -19.17 -29.82
N ASP A 450 -7.95 -18.56 -30.96
CA ASP A 450 -8.06 -19.23 -32.24
C ASP A 450 -6.70 -19.34 -32.94
N ASP A 451 -6.49 -20.45 -33.68
CA ASP A 451 -5.37 -20.62 -34.59
C ASP A 451 -5.54 -19.74 -35.84
N LEU A 452 -4.42 -19.23 -36.36
CA LEU A 452 -4.44 -18.38 -37.53
C LEU A 452 -4.89 -19.13 -38.78
N LEU A 453 -5.72 -18.46 -39.57
CA LEU A 453 -6.10 -18.87 -40.91
C LEU A 453 -5.52 -17.89 -41.94
N PRO A 454 -5.32 -18.31 -43.21
CA PRO A 454 -4.85 -17.41 -44.26
C PRO A 454 -5.73 -16.15 -44.40
N GLY A 455 -5.09 -14.98 -44.37
CA GLY A 455 -5.79 -13.69 -44.44
C GLY A 455 -6.52 -13.29 -43.16
N LYS A 456 -6.29 -13.99 -42.04
CA LYS A 456 -6.83 -13.65 -40.72
C LYS A 456 -5.73 -13.23 -39.74
N ILE A 457 -6.08 -12.38 -38.79
CA ILE A 457 -5.24 -11.95 -37.67
C ILE A 457 -6.05 -12.03 -36.37
N ARG A 458 -5.35 -12.10 -35.22
CA ARG A 458 -6.03 -12.10 -33.91
C ARG A 458 -6.41 -10.69 -33.51
N ASP A 459 -7.56 -10.57 -32.87
CA ASP A 459 -8.05 -9.33 -32.25
C ASP A 459 -7.27 -9.04 -30.96
N SER A 460 -6.33 -8.10 -31.03
CA SER A 460 -5.59 -7.60 -29.86
C SER A 460 -6.25 -6.37 -29.23
N ASN A 461 -6.85 -5.49 -30.04
CA ASN A 461 -7.39 -4.21 -29.60
C ASN A 461 -8.44 -4.38 -28.50
N ARG A 462 -9.35 -5.35 -28.64
CA ARG A 462 -10.39 -5.58 -27.64
C ARG A 462 -9.81 -5.90 -26.28
N SER A 463 -8.79 -6.77 -26.22
CA SER A 463 -8.10 -7.11 -24.97
C SER A 463 -7.37 -5.90 -24.38
N THR A 464 -6.64 -5.14 -25.21
CA THR A 464 -5.94 -3.93 -24.77
C THR A 464 -6.91 -2.88 -24.20
N LEU A 465 -8.00 -2.58 -24.91
CA LEU A 465 -8.98 -1.57 -24.48
C LEU A 465 -9.70 -1.99 -23.20
N LEU A 466 -10.14 -3.26 -23.10
CA LEU A 466 -10.78 -3.77 -21.89
C LEU A 466 -9.85 -3.65 -20.68
N ALA A 467 -8.57 -4.03 -20.83
CA ALA A 467 -7.58 -3.94 -19.77
C ALA A 467 -7.31 -2.48 -19.34
N THR A 468 -7.13 -1.55 -20.28
CA THR A 468 -6.95 -0.12 -19.97
C THR A 468 -8.16 0.45 -19.23
N ILE A 469 -9.39 0.09 -19.61
CA ILE A 469 -10.59 0.57 -18.91
C ILE A 469 -10.69 -0.02 -17.49
N GLN A 470 -10.35 -1.31 -17.34
CA GLN A 470 -10.35 -2.01 -16.05
C GLN A 470 -9.28 -1.47 -15.09
N GLU A 471 -8.13 -1.03 -15.59
CA GLU A 471 -7.07 -0.38 -14.80
C GLU A 471 -7.61 0.88 -14.08
N HIS A 472 -8.50 1.62 -14.74
CA HIS A 472 -9.19 2.77 -14.14
C HIS A 472 -10.40 2.39 -13.24
N GLY A 473 -10.65 1.10 -13.02
CA GLY A 473 -11.70 0.60 -12.14
C GLY A 473 -13.13 0.61 -12.72
N TYR A 474 -13.29 0.94 -14.01
CA TYR A 474 -14.61 0.97 -14.64
C TYR A 474 -15.08 -0.43 -15.07
N PRO A 475 -16.37 -0.75 -14.87
CA PRO A 475 -16.93 -2.03 -15.32
C PRO A 475 -17.00 -2.11 -16.84
N THR A 476 -16.66 -3.28 -17.40
CA THR A 476 -16.61 -3.50 -18.84
C THR A 476 -17.56 -4.59 -19.32
N ILE A 477 -18.03 -4.46 -20.57
CA ILE A 477 -18.80 -5.48 -21.30
C ILE A 477 -18.06 -5.83 -22.58
N ASN A 478 -17.70 -7.11 -22.74
CA ASN A 478 -17.07 -7.62 -23.95
C ASN A 478 -18.16 -8.07 -24.94
N LEU A 479 -18.27 -7.40 -26.09
CA LEU A 479 -19.26 -7.69 -27.13
C LEU A 479 -18.72 -8.59 -28.25
N GLY A 480 -17.45 -9.01 -28.18
CA GLY A 480 -16.83 -9.91 -29.15
C GLY A 480 -16.42 -9.23 -30.47
N ILE A 481 -16.23 -10.07 -31.48
CA ILE A 481 -15.90 -9.67 -32.85
C ILE A 481 -17.18 -9.64 -33.68
N VAL A 482 -17.36 -8.57 -34.45
CA VAL A 482 -18.48 -8.36 -35.37
C VAL A 482 -17.93 -8.26 -36.80
N GLY A 483 -18.54 -8.98 -37.75
CA GLY A 483 -18.18 -8.88 -39.17
C GLY A 483 -18.68 -7.57 -39.82
N ASP A 484 -18.04 -7.17 -40.92
CA ASP A 484 -18.36 -5.92 -41.64
C ASP A 484 -19.59 -5.99 -42.55
#